data_AF-A0A9X3J668-F1
#
_entry.id   AF-A0A9X3J668-F1
#
_cell.length_a   1.000
_cell.length_b   1.000
_cell.length_c   1.000
_cell.angle_alpha   90.00
_cell.angle_beta   90.00
_cell.angle_gamma   90.00
#
_symmetry.space_group_name_H-M   'P 1'
#
loop_
_entity.id
_entity.type
_entity.pdbx_description
1 polymer ?
#
loop_
_entity_poly.entity_id
_entity_poly.type
_entity_poly.pdbx_seq_one_letter_code
_entity_poly.pdbx_strand_id
1 'polypeptide(L)'
;MKVINSKPVSAFGGLNFVIQEAINLKINTLLNTNLPALPKQSQYNWFDIIMSYWSVFFSGGDCAEDLSINLKEGLQNNPFINIPSPDSILNRLKSLSDSPQFFSTKRGKTEHHFSLAQDLNKLNIKMLSLLPGFQKENVILDYDNTLIFTEKADAQRTYKKEPGYYPGVGIIGEHVVYVENRNGNSTAHVLQHKTIERMTSLLKEAGVTIDVIRADSASYTYEIIKAMEESAKRVFIRARMTDTLESAIANIKEWNE
;
A
#
# COMPACT_ATOMS: atom_id res chain seq x y z
N MET A 1 52.50 14.03 1.70
CA MET A 1 51.07 13.71 1.55
C MET A 1 50.28 14.87 2.17
N LYS A 2 49.62 15.71 1.38
CA LYS A 2 48.81 16.83 1.90
C LYS A 2 47.49 16.25 2.39
N VAL A 3 47.30 16.16 3.70
CA VAL A 3 46.00 15.84 4.31
C VAL A 3 45.12 17.06 4.12
N ILE A 4 44.12 16.96 3.25
CA ILE A 4 43.10 17.99 3.08
C ILE A 4 42.07 17.77 4.19
N ASN A 5 41.92 18.75 5.08
CA ASN A 5 40.93 18.70 6.15
C ASN A 5 39.56 19.08 5.54
N SER A 6 38.91 18.13 4.87
CA SER A 6 37.56 18.30 4.34
C SER A 6 36.52 17.92 5.39
N LYS A 7 35.31 18.49 5.29
CA LYS A 7 34.16 17.97 6.02
C LYS A 7 33.96 16.47 5.67
N PRO A 8 33.45 15.65 6.60
CA PRO A 8 33.18 14.24 6.34
C PRO A 8 32.35 14.08 5.06
N VAL A 9 32.84 13.26 4.14
CA VAL A 9 32.13 12.94 2.90
C VAL A 9 31.27 11.72 3.16
N SER A 10 29.96 11.85 2.98
CA SER A 10 29.00 10.74 3.13
C SER A 10 28.66 10.15 1.77
N ALA A 11 28.73 8.84 1.64
CA ALA A 11 28.26 8.12 0.45
C ALA A 11 26.75 8.30 0.20
N PHE A 12 26.01 8.76 1.22
CA PHE A 12 24.56 8.93 1.20
C PHE A 12 24.12 10.38 0.96
N GLY A 13 25.00 11.23 0.44
CA GLY A 13 24.69 12.64 0.15
C GLY A 13 23.48 12.83 -0.78
N GLY A 14 23.20 11.85 -1.65
CA GLY A 14 22.02 11.84 -2.53
C GLY A 14 20.68 11.88 -1.78
N LEU A 15 20.61 11.27 -0.59
CA LEU A 15 19.37 11.25 0.22
C LEU A 15 18.92 12.65 0.63
N ASN A 16 19.84 13.61 0.75
CA ASN A 16 19.50 14.99 1.08
C ASN A 16 18.57 15.61 0.04
N PHE A 17 18.76 15.29 -1.25
CA PHE A 17 17.87 15.77 -2.31
C PHE A 17 16.48 15.14 -2.20
N VAL A 18 16.41 13.84 -1.89
CA VAL A 18 15.13 13.13 -1.70
C VAL A 18 14.37 13.68 -0.48
N ILE A 19 15.05 13.91 0.64
CA ILE A 19 14.46 14.47 1.86
C ILE A 19 13.99 15.91 1.60
N GLN A 20 14.83 16.73 0.96
CA GLN A 20 14.46 18.09 0.61
C GLN A 20 13.24 18.13 -0.31
N GLU A 21 13.15 17.23 -1.28
CA GLU A 21 12.00 17.17 -2.17
C GLU A 21 10.73 16.74 -1.43
N ALA A 22 10.81 15.78 -0.52
CA ALA A 22 9.68 15.42 0.34
C ALA A 22 9.18 16.62 1.19
N ILE A 23 10.09 17.49 1.65
CA ILE A 23 9.74 18.75 2.34
C ILE A 23 9.10 19.76 1.38
N ASN A 24 9.64 19.89 0.16
CA ASN A 24 9.10 20.80 -0.86
C ASN A 24 7.64 20.44 -1.20
N LEU A 25 7.38 19.14 -1.35
CA LEU A 25 6.06 18.56 -1.58
C LEU A 25 5.14 18.59 -0.35
N LYS A 26 5.61 19.09 0.80
CA LYS A 26 4.87 19.16 2.08
C LYS A 26 4.48 17.81 2.69
N ILE A 27 5.19 16.73 2.33
CA ILE A 27 4.99 15.40 2.93
C ILE A 27 5.26 15.45 4.44
N ASN A 28 6.26 16.23 4.87
CA ASN A 28 6.58 16.43 6.28
C ASN A 28 5.39 17.02 7.08
N THR A 29 4.70 18.02 6.52
CA THR A 29 3.51 18.61 7.14
C THR A 29 2.36 17.61 7.14
N LEU A 30 2.15 16.91 6.03
CA LEU A 30 1.07 15.95 5.90
C LEU A 30 1.19 14.79 6.91
N LEU A 31 2.37 14.18 7.04
CA LEU A 31 2.62 13.10 7.99
C LEU A 31 2.36 13.55 9.43
N ASN A 32 2.92 14.68 9.83
CA ASN A 32 2.80 15.19 11.20
C ASN A 32 1.37 15.67 11.56
N THR A 33 0.54 15.97 10.57
CA THR A 33 -0.84 16.43 10.80
C THR A 33 -1.89 15.31 10.72
N ASN A 34 -1.59 14.22 10.01
CA ASN A 34 -2.54 13.12 9.78
C ASN A 34 -2.24 11.87 10.60
N LEU A 35 -1.03 11.72 11.12
CA LEU A 35 -0.69 10.62 12.02
C LEU A 35 -0.93 11.00 13.49
N PRO A 36 -1.16 10.01 14.39
CA PRO A 36 -1.43 10.27 15.80
C PRO A 36 -0.34 11.11 16.47
N ALA A 37 -0.74 12.04 17.34
CA ALA A 37 0.22 12.87 18.06
C ALA A 37 1.22 12.01 18.86
N LEU A 38 2.50 12.30 18.71
CA LEU A 38 3.55 11.61 19.45
C LEU A 38 3.61 12.13 20.90
N PRO A 39 4.08 11.30 21.86
CA PRO A 39 4.25 11.74 23.23
C PRO A 39 5.15 12.99 23.34
N LYS A 40 4.86 13.88 24.30
CA LYS A 40 5.60 15.16 24.47
C LYS A 40 7.10 14.98 24.67
N GLN A 41 7.53 13.85 25.20
CA GLN A 41 8.93 13.49 25.41
C GLN A 41 9.61 12.90 24.16
N SER A 42 8.88 12.71 23.06
CA SER A 42 9.44 12.22 21.80
C SER A 42 10.43 13.24 21.24
N GLN A 43 11.65 12.79 20.97
CA GLN A 43 12.68 13.62 20.31
C GLN A 43 12.54 13.62 18.79
N TYR A 44 11.67 12.76 18.26
CA TYR A 44 11.43 12.57 16.83
C TYR A 44 9.98 12.87 16.49
N ASN A 45 9.77 13.47 15.33
CA ASN A 45 8.44 13.62 14.72
C ASN A 45 8.17 12.50 13.70
N TRP A 46 6.99 12.47 13.07
CA TRP A 46 6.66 11.41 12.11
C TRP A 46 7.48 11.49 10.83
N PHE A 47 7.84 12.69 10.38
CA PHE A 47 8.71 12.85 9.22
C PHE A 47 10.10 12.29 9.48
N ASP A 48 10.67 12.52 10.67
CA ASP A 48 11.95 11.90 11.09
C ASP A 48 11.89 10.37 11.01
N ILE A 49 10.83 9.77 11.57
CA ILE A 49 10.64 8.32 11.65
C ILE A 49 10.51 7.72 10.24
N ILE A 50 9.59 8.25 9.42
CA ILE A 50 9.28 7.71 8.10
C ILE A 50 10.42 7.93 7.12
N MET A 51 11.02 9.13 7.07
CA MET A 51 12.14 9.39 6.16
C MET A 51 13.39 8.62 6.53
N SER A 52 13.66 8.41 7.82
CA SER A 52 14.77 7.56 8.25
C SER A 52 14.57 6.12 7.79
N TYR A 53 13.34 5.60 7.89
CA TYR A 53 13.03 4.25 7.43
C TYR A 53 13.08 4.14 5.90
N TRP A 54 12.52 5.09 5.16
CA TRP A 54 12.60 5.10 3.69
C TRP A 54 14.03 5.25 3.16
N SER A 55 14.89 5.95 3.90
CA SER A 55 16.31 6.08 3.54
C SER A 55 17.03 4.74 3.45
N VAL A 56 16.61 3.73 4.21
CA VAL A 56 17.09 2.34 4.09
C VAL A 56 16.83 1.83 2.68
N PHE A 57 15.57 1.86 2.23
CA PHE A 57 15.18 1.33 0.93
C PHE A 57 15.74 2.15 -0.23
N PHE A 58 15.78 3.48 -0.12
CA PHE A 58 16.40 4.34 -1.14
C PHE A 58 17.91 4.12 -1.29
N SER A 59 18.55 3.55 -0.27
CA SER A 59 19.96 3.20 -0.30
C SER A 59 20.21 1.72 -0.63
N GLY A 60 19.16 0.97 -0.98
CA GLY A 60 19.25 -0.45 -1.33
C GLY A 60 19.29 -1.41 -0.15
N GLY A 61 19.02 -0.94 1.08
CA GLY A 61 18.84 -1.80 2.25
C GLY A 61 17.45 -2.43 2.28
N ASP A 62 17.29 -3.48 3.10
CA ASP A 62 16.06 -4.27 3.18
C ASP A 62 15.57 -4.51 4.62
N CYS A 63 16.38 -4.16 5.63
CA CYS A 63 16.05 -4.35 7.04
C CYS A 63 16.20 -3.06 7.86
N ALA A 64 15.46 -2.94 8.97
CA ALA A 64 15.50 -1.71 9.77
C ALA A 64 16.88 -1.48 10.42
N GLU A 65 17.60 -2.57 10.70
CA GLU A 65 18.92 -2.62 11.30
C GLU A 65 19.98 -1.93 10.43
N ASP A 66 19.81 -1.93 9.10
CA ASP A 66 20.67 -1.22 8.14
C ASP A 66 20.76 0.27 8.45
N LEU A 67 19.71 0.85 9.06
CA LEU A 67 19.75 2.23 9.49
C LEU A 67 20.89 2.46 10.49
N SER A 68 21.09 1.54 11.42
CA SER A 68 22.13 1.65 12.44
C SER A 68 23.52 1.24 11.97
N ILE A 69 23.60 0.23 11.08
CA ILE A 69 24.85 -0.36 10.61
C ILE A 69 25.46 0.49 9.50
N ASN A 70 24.64 0.91 8.53
CA ASN A 70 25.12 1.48 7.27
C ASN A 70 24.86 2.99 7.15
N LEU A 71 23.70 3.48 7.62
CA LEU A 71 23.26 4.84 7.35
C LEU A 71 23.53 5.84 8.47
N LYS A 72 23.56 5.38 9.73
CA LYS A 72 23.58 6.28 10.90
C LYS A 72 24.76 7.22 10.89
N GLU A 73 25.98 6.73 10.64
CA GLU A 73 27.18 7.57 10.63
C GLU A 73 27.11 8.63 9.51
N GLY A 74 26.63 8.23 8.32
CA GLY A 74 26.50 9.10 7.16
C GLY A 74 25.36 10.13 7.25
N LEU A 75 24.38 9.91 8.13
CA LEU A 75 23.20 10.76 8.32
C LEU A 75 23.11 11.41 9.71
N GLN A 76 24.08 11.16 10.60
CA GLN A 76 24.01 11.62 12.00
C GLN A 76 23.85 13.14 12.13
N ASN A 77 24.43 13.90 11.20
CA ASN A 77 24.35 15.36 11.15
C ASN A 77 23.50 15.86 9.98
N ASN A 78 22.46 15.11 9.60
CA ASN A 78 21.57 15.49 8.52
C ASN A 78 20.87 16.82 8.86
N PRO A 79 20.83 17.80 7.93
CA PRO A 79 20.24 19.12 8.21
C PRO A 79 18.69 19.12 8.25
N PHE A 80 18.04 18.03 7.81
CA PHE A 80 16.60 17.98 7.60
C PHE A 80 15.86 17.05 8.56
N ILE A 81 16.50 15.95 9.00
CA ILE A 81 15.87 14.92 9.84
C ILE A 81 16.79 14.48 10.97
N ASN A 82 16.20 14.08 12.09
CA ASN A 82 16.90 13.41 13.18
C ASN A 82 16.74 11.89 13.04
N ILE A 83 17.84 11.14 13.08
CA ILE A 83 17.82 9.70 12.83
C ILE A 83 17.52 8.90 14.11
N PRO A 84 16.35 8.23 14.24
CA PRO A 84 16.04 7.39 15.38
C PRO A 84 16.78 6.04 15.31
N SER A 85 16.76 5.28 16.41
CA SER A 85 17.20 3.87 16.38
C SER A 85 16.19 2.99 15.61
N PRO A 86 16.64 1.84 15.06
CA PRO A 86 15.74 0.85 14.46
C PRO A 86 14.57 0.48 15.38
N ASP A 87 14.85 0.23 16.67
CA ASP A 87 13.81 -0.08 17.66
C ASP A 87 12.78 1.04 17.82
N SER A 88 13.24 2.29 17.81
CA SER A 88 12.35 3.45 17.93
C SER A 88 11.41 3.54 16.72
N ILE A 89 11.93 3.30 15.52
CA ILE A 89 11.14 3.27 14.28
C ILE A 89 10.13 2.13 14.34
N LEU A 90 10.58 0.90 14.57
CA LEU A 90 9.71 -0.28 14.56
C LEU A 90 8.61 -0.19 15.63
N ASN A 91 8.91 0.34 16.82
CA ASN A 91 7.91 0.56 17.87
C ASN A 91 6.88 1.62 17.47
N ARG A 92 7.28 2.66 16.75
CA ARG A 92 6.37 3.70 16.25
C ARG A 92 5.51 3.19 15.09
N LEU A 93 6.08 2.45 14.13
CA LEU A 93 5.30 1.81 13.07
C LEU A 93 4.29 0.81 13.63
N LYS A 94 4.66 0.03 14.65
CA LYS A 94 3.73 -0.85 15.37
C LYS A 94 2.57 -0.11 16.01
N SER A 95 2.75 1.14 16.47
CA SER A 95 1.66 1.93 17.05
C SER A 95 0.62 2.40 16.02
N LEU A 96 0.91 2.25 14.72
CA LEU A 96 -0.04 2.52 13.64
C LEU A 96 -0.84 1.26 13.23
N SER A 97 -0.68 0.13 13.91
CA SER A 97 -1.40 -1.09 13.55
C SER A 97 -2.86 -1.00 13.93
N ASP A 98 -3.71 -1.50 13.03
CA ASP A 98 -5.12 -1.72 13.30
C ASP A 98 -5.35 -3.14 13.83
N SER A 99 -6.27 -3.26 14.79
CA SER A 99 -6.80 -4.56 15.19
C SER A 99 -7.49 -5.26 14.00
N PRO A 100 -7.33 -6.59 13.86
CA PRO A 100 -8.01 -7.31 12.80
C PRO A 100 -9.53 -7.22 12.98
N GLN A 101 -10.22 -7.04 11.86
CA GLN A 101 -11.67 -7.12 11.76
C GLN A 101 -12.06 -8.52 11.28
N PHE A 102 -13.15 -9.03 11.85
CA PHE A 102 -13.62 -10.39 11.65
C PHE A 102 -14.84 -10.40 10.74
N PHE A 103 -14.77 -11.19 9.68
CA PHE A 103 -15.82 -11.32 8.69
C PHE A 103 -16.25 -12.77 8.50
N SER A 104 -17.56 -12.97 8.32
CA SER A 104 -18.15 -14.28 8.04
C SER A 104 -18.85 -14.24 6.69
N THR A 105 -18.77 -15.33 5.93
CA THR A 105 -19.50 -15.47 4.67
C THR A 105 -20.84 -16.17 4.92
N LYS A 106 -21.87 -15.87 4.11
CA LYS A 106 -23.24 -16.42 4.30
C LYS A 106 -23.30 -17.96 4.35
N ARG A 107 -22.35 -18.64 3.69
CA ARG A 107 -22.32 -20.11 3.55
C ARG A 107 -21.08 -20.76 4.16
N GLY A 108 -20.09 -19.98 4.60
CA GLY A 108 -18.84 -20.49 5.15
C GLY A 108 -18.85 -20.51 6.68
N LYS A 109 -18.23 -21.53 7.26
CA LYS A 109 -17.98 -21.60 8.71
C LYS A 109 -16.66 -20.94 9.12
N THR A 110 -15.84 -20.58 8.13
CA THR A 110 -14.53 -19.96 8.33
C THR A 110 -14.70 -18.48 8.63
N GLU A 111 -14.07 -18.03 9.69
CA GLU A 111 -13.91 -16.61 10.01
C GLU A 111 -12.69 -16.05 9.25
N HIS A 112 -12.89 -14.87 8.69
CA HIS A 112 -11.90 -14.20 7.86
C HIS A 112 -11.38 -12.95 8.56
N HIS A 113 -10.06 -12.79 8.59
CA HIS A 113 -9.39 -11.72 9.35
C HIS A 113 -8.80 -10.71 8.38
N PHE A 114 -9.26 -9.47 8.47
CA PHE A 114 -8.89 -8.39 7.56
C PHE A 114 -8.35 -7.22 8.38
N SER A 115 -7.32 -6.54 7.88
CA SER A 115 -6.89 -5.24 8.42
C SER A 115 -7.09 -4.20 7.32
N LEU A 116 -8.03 -3.28 7.56
CA LEU A 116 -8.50 -2.34 6.54
C LEU A 116 -7.57 -1.12 6.39
N ALA A 117 -6.79 -0.77 7.42
CA ALA A 117 -5.83 0.33 7.40
C ALA A 117 -6.43 1.65 6.87
N GLN A 118 -7.67 1.98 7.24
CA GLN A 118 -8.44 3.04 6.57
C GLN A 118 -7.74 4.40 6.64
N ASP A 119 -7.21 4.76 7.80
CA ASP A 119 -6.54 6.06 8.00
C ASP A 119 -5.20 6.12 7.25
N LEU A 120 -4.47 5.00 7.20
CA LEU A 120 -3.22 4.90 6.44
C LEU A 120 -3.49 4.93 4.93
N ASN A 121 -4.54 4.28 4.44
CA ASN A 121 -4.95 4.36 3.04
C ASN A 121 -5.38 5.80 2.66
N LYS A 122 -6.11 6.50 3.55
CA LYS A 122 -6.43 7.93 3.37
C LYS A 122 -5.18 8.79 3.29
N LEU A 123 -4.24 8.59 4.21
CA LEU A 123 -2.97 9.31 4.22
C LEU A 123 -2.14 9.02 2.96
N ASN A 124 -2.10 7.77 2.52
CA ASN A 124 -1.41 7.36 1.31
C ASN A 124 -1.92 8.12 0.08
N ILE A 125 -3.24 8.16 -0.14
CA ILE A 125 -3.80 8.88 -1.29
C ILE A 125 -3.55 10.40 -1.17
N LYS A 126 -3.59 10.97 0.05
CA LYS A 126 -3.20 12.37 0.25
C LYS A 126 -1.74 12.62 -0.12
N MET A 127 -0.82 11.70 0.21
CA MET A 127 0.60 11.79 -0.20
C MET A 127 0.74 11.68 -1.72
N LEU A 128 0.10 10.68 -2.34
CA LEU A 128 0.11 10.51 -3.80
C LEU A 128 -0.41 11.75 -4.52
N SER A 129 -1.43 12.40 -3.97
CA SER A 129 -2.01 13.65 -4.52
C SER A 129 -1.03 14.82 -4.54
N LEU A 130 0.07 14.76 -3.78
CA LEU A 130 1.12 15.78 -3.78
C LEU A 130 2.22 15.46 -4.81
N LEU A 131 2.27 14.22 -5.33
CA LEU A 131 3.30 13.83 -6.28
C LEU A 131 3.02 14.43 -7.67
N PRO A 132 4.04 15.00 -8.33
CA PRO A 132 3.91 15.41 -9.72
C PRO A 132 3.53 14.22 -10.61
N GLY A 133 2.46 14.36 -11.39
CA GLY A 133 2.04 13.33 -12.35
C GLY A 133 1.03 12.31 -11.82
N PHE A 134 0.63 12.36 -10.54
CA PHE A 134 -0.47 11.51 -10.06
C PHE A 134 -1.81 11.96 -10.65
N GLN A 135 -2.39 11.13 -11.51
CA GLN A 135 -3.68 11.42 -12.17
C GLN A 135 -4.86 11.02 -11.28
N LYS A 136 -5.87 11.89 -11.25
CA LYS A 136 -7.13 11.65 -10.53
C LYS A 136 -8.34 11.49 -11.42
N GLU A 137 -8.24 11.86 -12.69
CA GLU A 137 -9.39 11.87 -13.60
C GLU A 137 -9.35 10.70 -14.56
N ASN A 138 -10.50 10.02 -14.69
CA ASN A 138 -10.69 8.91 -15.62
C ASN A 138 -9.57 7.86 -15.56
N VAL A 139 -9.20 7.47 -14.34
CA VAL A 139 -8.08 6.57 -14.12
C VAL A 139 -8.42 5.13 -14.47
N ILE A 140 -7.38 4.35 -14.76
CA ILE A 140 -7.45 2.89 -14.81
C ILE A 140 -7.04 2.37 -13.44
N LEU A 141 -7.96 1.69 -12.77
CA LEU A 141 -7.75 1.04 -11.49
C LEU A 141 -7.52 -0.45 -11.69
N ASP A 142 -6.31 -0.91 -11.40
CA ASP A 142 -5.96 -2.31 -11.34
C ASP A 142 -6.17 -2.86 -9.93
N TYR A 143 -6.71 -4.08 -9.83
CA TYR A 143 -6.85 -4.78 -8.57
C TYR A 143 -6.24 -6.19 -8.66
N ASP A 144 -5.39 -6.52 -7.68
CA ASP A 144 -4.83 -7.86 -7.52
C ASP A 144 -4.65 -8.22 -6.03
N ASN A 145 -4.53 -9.51 -5.74
CA ASN A 145 -4.16 -10.03 -4.44
C ASN A 145 -2.74 -10.58 -4.48
N THR A 146 -1.86 -10.12 -3.59
CA THR A 146 -0.47 -10.59 -3.52
C THR A 146 -0.22 -11.44 -2.27
N LEU A 147 0.48 -12.56 -2.41
CA LEU A 147 0.81 -13.43 -1.28
C LEU A 147 2.11 -12.97 -0.62
N ILE A 148 2.06 -12.78 0.71
CA ILE A 148 3.22 -12.46 1.54
C ILE A 148 3.43 -13.62 2.51
N PHE A 149 4.43 -14.46 2.24
CA PHE A 149 4.77 -15.56 3.13
C PHE A 149 5.44 -15.03 4.39
N THR A 150 5.05 -15.58 5.55
CA THR A 150 5.65 -15.19 6.82
C THR A 150 5.40 -16.22 7.91
N GLU A 151 6.28 -16.25 8.90
CA GLU A 151 6.19 -17.10 10.09
C GLU A 151 5.72 -16.30 11.32
N LYS A 152 5.03 -15.16 11.11
CA LYS A 152 4.40 -14.43 12.21
C LYS A 152 3.39 -15.33 12.92
N ALA A 153 3.31 -15.18 14.24
CA ALA A 153 2.52 -16.06 15.10
C ALA A 153 1.02 -16.07 14.74
N ASP A 154 0.51 -14.98 14.17
CA ASP A 154 -0.89 -14.80 13.76
C ASP A 154 -1.15 -15.20 12.30
N ALA A 155 -0.12 -15.52 11.52
CA ALA A 155 -0.27 -15.85 10.11
C ALA A 155 -0.91 -17.24 9.92
N GLN A 156 -1.92 -17.32 9.06
CA GLN A 156 -2.64 -18.55 8.75
C GLN A 156 -2.21 -19.15 7.42
N ARG A 157 -2.51 -20.44 7.22
CA ARG A 157 -2.14 -21.19 6.02
C ARG A 157 -2.88 -20.66 4.78
N THR A 158 -2.10 -20.32 3.76
CA THR A 158 -2.56 -19.90 2.44
C THR A 158 -2.97 -21.09 1.57
N TYR A 159 -3.58 -20.83 0.41
CA TYR A 159 -3.89 -21.89 -0.57
C TYR A 159 -2.64 -22.59 -1.12
N LYS A 160 -1.48 -21.93 -1.07
CA LYS A 160 -0.17 -22.54 -1.38
C LYS A 160 0.38 -23.39 -0.22
N LYS A 161 -0.42 -23.62 0.81
CA LYS A 161 -0.10 -24.41 2.01
C LYS A 161 1.02 -23.84 2.87
N GLU A 162 1.41 -22.59 2.69
CA GLU A 162 2.39 -21.88 3.55
C GLU A 162 1.73 -20.81 4.41
N PRO A 163 2.23 -20.53 5.63
CA PRO A 163 1.71 -19.43 6.44
C PRO A 163 2.00 -18.09 5.76
N GLY A 164 1.03 -17.19 5.80
CA GLY A 164 1.20 -15.89 5.18
C GLY A 164 -0.05 -15.03 5.21
N TYR A 165 0.09 -13.86 4.61
CA TYR A 165 -1.00 -12.93 4.36
C TYR A 165 -1.32 -12.88 2.86
N TYR A 166 -2.52 -12.42 2.53
CA TYR A 166 -3.00 -12.30 1.17
C TYR A 166 -3.65 -10.93 0.88
N PRO A 167 -2.93 -9.82 1.08
CA PRO A 167 -3.47 -8.48 0.90
C PRO A 167 -4.08 -8.25 -0.49
N GLY A 168 -5.20 -7.53 -0.52
CA GLY A 168 -5.75 -6.93 -1.73
C GLY A 168 -5.12 -5.57 -1.97
N VAL A 169 -4.68 -5.33 -3.20
CA VAL A 169 -3.94 -4.13 -3.58
C VAL A 169 -4.62 -3.47 -4.77
N GLY A 170 -4.89 -2.17 -4.63
CA GLY A 170 -5.36 -1.30 -5.71
C GLY A 170 -4.21 -0.48 -6.27
N ILE A 171 -4.10 -0.39 -7.59
CA ILE A 171 -3.01 0.29 -8.29
C ILE A 171 -3.56 1.21 -9.37
N ILE A 172 -3.03 2.44 -9.46
CA ILE A 172 -3.28 3.38 -10.56
C ILE A 172 -1.94 3.70 -11.22
N GLY A 173 -1.73 3.23 -12.45
CA GLY A 173 -0.42 3.30 -13.11
C GLY A 173 0.62 2.51 -12.33
N GLU A 174 1.61 3.21 -11.76
CA GLU A 174 2.64 2.63 -10.88
C GLU A 174 2.38 2.84 -9.39
N HIS A 175 1.29 3.52 -9.02
CA HIS A 175 1.02 3.94 -7.65
C HIS A 175 0.09 2.97 -6.95
N VAL A 176 0.54 2.41 -5.83
CA VAL A 176 -0.34 1.67 -4.90
C VAL A 176 -1.24 2.66 -4.18
N VAL A 177 -2.54 2.60 -4.45
CA VAL A 177 -3.53 3.57 -3.95
C VAL A 177 -4.39 3.01 -2.82
N TYR A 178 -4.38 1.70 -2.64
CA TYR A 178 -5.13 1.03 -1.58
C TYR A 178 -4.47 -0.30 -1.22
N VAL A 179 -4.39 -0.59 0.09
CA VAL A 179 -3.95 -1.89 0.61
C VAL A 179 -4.90 -2.32 1.70
N GLU A 180 -5.45 -3.52 1.58
CA GLU A 180 -6.24 -4.16 2.62
C GLU A 180 -5.66 -5.53 2.92
N ASN A 181 -5.12 -5.69 4.12
CA ASN A 181 -4.48 -6.93 4.49
C ASN A 181 -5.52 -8.01 4.80
N ARG A 182 -5.22 -9.25 4.42
CA ARG A 182 -6.07 -10.42 4.67
C ARG A 182 -5.21 -11.54 5.19
N ASN A 183 -5.70 -12.30 6.16
CA ASN A 183 -4.97 -13.47 6.65
C ASN A 183 -4.97 -14.62 5.61
N GLY A 184 -4.02 -15.54 5.67
CA GLY A 184 -3.77 -16.52 4.60
C GLY A 184 -4.97 -17.42 4.27
N ASN A 185 -5.85 -17.68 5.24
CA ASN A 185 -7.08 -18.45 5.03
C ASN A 185 -8.17 -17.69 4.23
N SER A 186 -7.96 -16.41 3.95
CA SER A 186 -8.91 -15.50 3.33
C SER A 186 -8.55 -15.26 1.86
N THR A 187 -8.85 -16.26 1.04
CA THR A 187 -8.50 -16.26 -0.39
C THR A 187 -9.10 -15.09 -1.18
N ALA A 188 -8.52 -14.77 -2.35
CA ALA A 188 -8.82 -13.57 -3.14
C ALA A 188 -10.31 -13.28 -3.38
N HIS A 189 -11.12 -14.30 -3.66
CA HIS A 189 -12.55 -14.16 -3.95
C HIS A 189 -13.42 -13.85 -2.71
N VAL A 190 -12.91 -14.13 -1.51
CA VAL A 190 -13.67 -13.95 -0.26
C VAL A 190 -13.89 -12.46 -0.02
N LEU A 191 -15.16 -12.05 -0.05
CA LEU A 191 -15.60 -10.67 0.21
C LEU A 191 -14.88 -9.61 -0.64
N GLN A 192 -14.37 -9.99 -1.82
CA GLN A 192 -13.64 -9.08 -2.70
C GLN A 192 -14.50 -7.91 -3.15
N HIS A 193 -15.80 -8.13 -3.38
CA HIS A 193 -16.76 -7.06 -3.68
C HIS A 193 -16.76 -5.97 -2.60
N LYS A 194 -16.63 -6.33 -1.31
CA LYS A 194 -16.52 -5.36 -0.21
C LYS A 194 -15.20 -4.61 -0.21
N THR A 195 -14.10 -5.26 -0.61
CA THR A 195 -12.81 -4.59 -0.78
C THR A 195 -12.88 -3.58 -1.92
N ILE A 196 -13.49 -3.94 -3.05
CA ILE A 196 -13.71 -3.02 -4.19
C ILE A 196 -14.58 -1.84 -3.75
N GLU A 197 -15.72 -2.07 -3.08
CA GLU A 197 -16.59 -1.01 -2.55
C GLU A 197 -15.83 -0.03 -1.63
N ARG A 198 -15.05 -0.55 -0.66
CA ARG A 198 -14.27 0.28 0.26
C ARG A 198 -13.18 1.09 -0.45
N MET A 199 -12.44 0.43 -1.34
CA MET A 199 -11.36 1.05 -2.11
C MET A 199 -11.91 2.18 -3.01
N THR A 200 -12.96 1.89 -3.77
CA THR A 200 -13.55 2.86 -4.72
C THR A 200 -14.25 4.01 -4.00
N SER A 201 -14.91 3.76 -2.86
CA SER A 201 -15.44 4.82 -1.98
C SER A 201 -14.33 5.75 -1.50
N LEU A 202 -13.21 5.19 -1.04
CA LEU A 202 -12.08 5.98 -0.58
C LEU A 202 -11.45 6.82 -1.70
N LEU A 203 -11.29 6.24 -2.89
CA LEU A 203 -10.78 6.94 -4.07
C LEU A 203 -11.71 8.09 -4.46
N LYS A 204 -13.03 7.85 -4.44
CA LYS A 204 -14.05 8.87 -4.71
C LYS A 204 -14.01 10.00 -3.69
N GLU A 205 -13.88 9.70 -2.39
CA GLU A 205 -13.69 10.70 -1.33
C GLU A 205 -12.45 11.57 -1.56
N ALA A 206 -11.38 10.99 -2.11
CA ALA A 206 -10.15 11.71 -2.46
C ALA A 206 -10.20 12.46 -3.80
N GLY A 207 -11.37 12.47 -4.46
CA GLY A 207 -11.60 13.13 -5.75
C GLY A 207 -11.04 12.37 -6.95
N VAL A 208 -10.79 11.06 -6.82
CA VAL A 208 -10.35 10.20 -7.93
C VAL A 208 -11.58 9.64 -8.65
N THR A 209 -11.65 9.80 -9.96
CA THR A 209 -12.70 9.26 -10.83
C THR A 209 -12.14 8.12 -11.65
N ILE A 210 -12.85 6.99 -11.65
CA ILE A 210 -12.40 5.75 -12.27
C ILE A 210 -13.14 5.56 -13.60
N ASP A 211 -12.38 5.45 -14.68
CA ASP A 211 -12.93 5.12 -15.99
C ASP A 211 -13.01 3.61 -16.18
N VAL A 212 -11.94 2.92 -15.81
CA VAL A 212 -11.78 1.49 -16.02
C VAL A 212 -11.37 0.79 -14.72
N ILE A 213 -12.01 -0.34 -14.40
CA ILE A 213 -11.44 -1.32 -13.45
C ILE A 213 -10.95 -2.53 -14.22
N ARG A 214 -9.72 -2.98 -13.92
CA ARG A 214 -9.14 -4.22 -14.45
C ARG A 214 -8.85 -5.19 -13.32
N ALA A 215 -9.20 -6.45 -13.51
CA ALA A 215 -8.92 -7.49 -12.53
C ALA A 215 -8.75 -8.87 -13.18
N ASP A 216 -8.14 -9.79 -12.42
CA ASP A 216 -7.88 -11.14 -12.87
C ASP A 216 -9.13 -12.04 -12.83
N SER A 217 -8.94 -13.32 -13.20
CA SER A 217 -10.02 -14.30 -13.21
C SER A 217 -10.55 -14.69 -11.83
N ALA A 218 -9.83 -14.42 -10.73
CA ALA A 218 -10.37 -14.60 -9.37
C ALA A 218 -11.53 -13.65 -9.08
N SER A 219 -11.60 -12.55 -9.82
CA SER A 219 -12.63 -11.52 -9.72
C SER A 219 -13.87 -11.81 -10.58
N TYR A 220 -13.87 -12.90 -11.36
CA TYR A 220 -14.97 -13.31 -12.24
C TYR A 220 -16.13 -13.97 -11.47
N THR A 221 -16.78 -13.20 -10.60
CA THR A 221 -18.03 -13.58 -9.93
C THR A 221 -19.04 -12.44 -9.98
N TYR A 222 -20.33 -12.77 -9.97
CA TYR A 222 -21.41 -11.79 -10.14
C TYR A 222 -21.37 -10.62 -9.14
N GLU A 223 -21.17 -10.90 -7.85
CA GLU A 223 -21.13 -9.85 -6.81
C GLU A 223 -19.95 -8.89 -7.00
N ILE A 224 -18.82 -9.40 -7.47
CA ILE A 224 -17.59 -8.62 -7.69
C ILE A 224 -17.74 -7.73 -8.93
N ILE A 225 -18.21 -8.31 -10.04
CA ILE A 225 -18.47 -7.58 -11.28
C ILE A 225 -19.44 -6.43 -11.01
N LYS A 226 -20.54 -6.69 -10.30
CA LYS A 226 -21.53 -5.67 -9.96
C LYS A 226 -20.91 -4.52 -9.13
N ALA A 227 -20.07 -4.82 -8.15
CA ALA A 227 -19.39 -3.79 -7.36
C ALA A 227 -18.43 -2.94 -8.20
N MET A 228 -17.79 -3.52 -9.22
CA MET A 228 -16.94 -2.79 -10.16
C MET A 228 -17.76 -1.90 -11.10
N GLU A 229 -18.87 -2.41 -11.64
CA GLU A 229 -19.78 -1.66 -12.52
C GLU A 229 -20.44 -0.45 -11.83
N GLU A 230 -20.71 -0.55 -10.52
CA GLU A 230 -21.22 0.57 -9.72
C GLU A 230 -20.18 1.70 -9.54
N SER A 231 -18.90 1.41 -9.78
CA SER A 231 -17.78 2.28 -9.41
C SER A 231 -16.95 2.79 -10.61
N ALA A 232 -17.13 2.21 -11.80
CA ALA A 232 -16.38 2.55 -13.01
C ALA A 232 -17.26 2.47 -14.25
N LYS A 233 -16.87 3.18 -15.32
CA LYS A 233 -17.63 3.19 -16.58
C LYS A 233 -17.47 1.88 -17.35
N ARG A 234 -16.28 1.28 -17.27
CA ARG A 234 -15.91 0.05 -17.98
C ARG A 234 -15.19 -0.90 -17.05
N VAL A 235 -15.36 -2.20 -17.31
CA VAL A 235 -14.76 -3.27 -16.52
C VAL A 235 -14.10 -4.27 -17.47
N PHE A 236 -12.82 -4.57 -17.25
CA PHE A 236 -12.11 -5.64 -17.95
C PHE A 236 -11.70 -6.71 -16.96
N ILE A 237 -12.32 -7.88 -17.07
CA ILE A 237 -12.01 -9.04 -16.23
C ILE A 237 -11.67 -10.22 -17.12
N ARG A 238 -10.64 -10.97 -16.74
CA ARG A 238 -10.35 -12.23 -17.40
C ARG A 238 -11.48 -13.23 -17.11
N ALA A 239 -12.27 -13.55 -18.12
CA ALA A 239 -13.35 -14.53 -18.01
C ALA A 239 -12.81 -15.93 -17.63
N ARG A 240 -13.56 -16.63 -16.76
CA ARG A 240 -13.39 -18.08 -16.58
C ARG A 240 -14.26 -18.79 -17.63
N MET A 241 -13.62 -19.31 -18.67
CA MET A 241 -14.31 -19.96 -19.77
C MET A 241 -15.07 -21.21 -19.31
N THR A 242 -16.32 -21.29 -19.74
CA THR A 242 -17.20 -22.46 -19.62
C THR A 242 -17.88 -22.66 -20.96
N ASP A 243 -18.32 -23.88 -21.28
CA ASP A 243 -19.00 -24.19 -22.55
C ASP A 243 -20.20 -23.27 -22.80
N THR A 244 -20.94 -22.92 -21.75
CA THR A 244 -22.06 -21.98 -21.79
C THR A 244 -21.61 -20.57 -22.16
N LEU A 245 -20.53 -20.08 -21.55
CA LEU A 245 -20.00 -18.75 -21.83
C LEU A 245 -19.39 -18.68 -23.22
N GLU A 246 -18.65 -19.71 -23.63
CA GLU A 246 -18.10 -19.83 -24.98
C GLU A 246 -19.20 -19.79 -26.04
N SER A 247 -20.26 -20.56 -25.83
CA SER A 247 -21.44 -20.55 -26.71
C SER A 247 -22.11 -19.18 -26.75
N ALA A 248 -22.23 -18.49 -25.60
CA ALA A 248 -22.79 -17.15 -25.54
C ALA A 248 -21.93 -16.14 -26.32
N ILE A 249 -20.61 -16.19 -26.15
CA ILE A 249 -19.65 -15.34 -26.85
C ILE A 249 -19.69 -15.60 -28.36
N ALA A 250 -19.73 -16.86 -28.79
CA ALA A 250 -19.78 -17.23 -30.21
C ALA A 250 -21.07 -16.74 -30.91
N ASN A 251 -22.14 -16.52 -30.16
CA ASN A 251 -23.41 -16.00 -30.68
C ASN A 251 -23.45 -14.45 -30.78
N ILE A 252 -22.43 -13.75 -30.28
CA ILE A 252 -22.32 -12.28 -30.41
C ILE A 252 -21.96 -11.95 -31.86
N LYS A 253 -22.90 -11.32 -32.58
CA LYS A 253 -22.71 -10.93 -33.99
C LYS A 253 -22.06 -9.57 -34.17
N GLU A 254 -22.27 -8.67 -33.21
CA GLU A 254 -21.76 -7.31 -33.24
C GLU A 254 -21.15 -6.99 -31.88
N TRP A 255 -19.88 -6.61 -31.88
CA TRP A 255 -19.17 -6.17 -30.69
C TRP A 255 -19.21 -4.65 -30.63
N ASN A 256 -19.65 -4.10 -29.50
CA ASN A 256 -19.60 -2.67 -29.22
C ASN A 256 -18.67 -2.44 -28.03
N GLU A 257 -17.88 -1.37 -28.10
CA GLU A 257 -17.05 -0.90 -26.99
C GLU A 257 -17.87 -0.10 -25.97
#